data_AF-A0A3N4RLX1-F1
#
_entry.id   AF-A0A3N4RLX1-F1
#
_cell.length_a   1.000
_cell.length_b   1.000
_cell.length_c   1.000
_cell.angle_alpha   90.00
_cell.angle_beta   90.00
_cell.angle_gamma   90.00
#
_symmetry.space_group_name_H-M   'P 1'
#
loop_
_entity.id
_entity.type
_entity.pdbx_description
1 polymer ?
#
loop_
_entity_poly.entity_id
_entity_poly.type
_entity_poly.pdbx_seq_one_letter_code
_entity_poly.pdbx_strand_id
1 'polypeptide(L)'
;MTLIERIQRLRQAAADVEDEDRIKQRTGQLVSLGKAVDTTLGTLAGLDEAVAELRTSGFSLPAEVLARADQASKALRALTATLRQDGTASSTAGVQSAHTYAKSLRQTVEGAWKEKRQYTLPAINEDLVDTLDRSGIDVEAIRTKIEKARWQLKSLESRPLPKRGDIATLTTTLQNLAECGRDITELVDPILTEVIMDTQSPEGARLSAFTPDVLAGLAALGILDRFRVRL
;
A
#
# COMPACT_ATOMS: atom_id res chain seq x y z
N MET A 1 19.29 -3.15 62.02
CA MET A 1 18.94 -1.89 61.34
C MET A 1 18.76 -0.81 62.40
N THR A 2 19.62 0.21 62.41
CA THR A 2 19.68 1.20 63.49
C THR A 2 18.91 2.49 63.12
N LEU A 3 18.52 3.26 64.14
CA LEU A 3 17.83 4.55 63.97
C LEU A 3 18.66 5.55 63.13
N ILE A 4 19.99 5.46 63.23
CA ILE A 4 20.95 6.27 62.47
C ILE A 4 20.90 5.94 60.98
N GLU A 5 20.84 4.66 60.60
CA GLU A 5 20.68 4.23 59.21
C GLU A 5 19.35 4.72 58.62
N ARG A 6 18.31 4.78 59.45
CA ARG A 6 16.97 5.25 59.03
C ARG A 6 16.95 6.77 58.83
N ILE A 7 17.61 7.53 59.69
CA ILE A 7 17.77 8.99 59.54
C ILE A 7 18.65 9.33 58.33
N GLN A 8 19.73 8.59 58.09
CA GLN A 8 20.57 8.78 56.91
C GLN A 8 19.82 8.48 55.61
N ARG A 9 19.00 7.41 55.57
CA ARG A 9 18.13 7.15 54.41
C ARG A 9 17.09 8.24 54.19
N LEU A 10 16.48 8.76 55.26
CA LEU A 10 15.52 9.86 55.14
C LEU A 10 16.18 11.16 54.65
N ARG A 11 17.40 11.46 55.09
CA ARG A 11 18.17 12.61 54.59
C ARG A 11 18.58 12.47 53.13
N GLN A 12 19.02 11.27 52.72
CA GLN A 12 19.34 10.99 51.33
C GLN A 12 18.08 11.11 50.44
N ALA A 13 16.95 10.57 50.89
CA ALA A 13 15.68 10.69 50.20
C ALA A 13 15.18 12.14 50.12
N ALA A 14 15.42 12.96 51.15
CA ALA A 14 15.09 14.38 51.12
C ALA A 14 15.99 15.17 50.15
N ALA A 15 17.30 14.89 50.12
CA ALA A 15 18.23 15.50 49.18
C ALA A 15 17.91 15.14 47.71
N ASP A 16 17.46 13.91 47.47
CA ASP A 16 16.99 13.46 46.14
C ASP A 16 15.66 14.12 45.71
N VAL A 17 14.88 14.67 46.66
CA VAL A 17 13.63 15.42 46.42
C VAL A 17 13.89 16.91 46.22
N GLU A 18 14.97 17.46 46.77
CA GLU A 18 15.34 18.87 46.63
C GLU A 18 16.13 19.18 45.34
N ASP A 19 16.64 18.18 44.63
CA ASP A 19 17.35 18.36 43.36
C ASP A 19 16.36 18.55 42.19
N GLU A 20 15.87 19.78 42.04
CA GLU A 20 14.89 20.18 41.02
C GLU A 20 15.37 19.86 39.59
N ASP A 21 16.67 20.00 39.31
CA ASP A 21 17.25 19.71 38.00
C ASP A 21 17.21 18.21 37.69
N ARG A 22 17.51 17.37 38.69
CA ARG A 22 17.39 15.91 38.55
C ARG A 22 15.94 15.46 38.42
N ILE A 23 15.00 16.11 39.09
CA ILE A 23 13.55 15.86 38.91
C ILE A 23 13.11 16.25 37.49
N LYS A 24 13.52 17.42 36.99
CA LYS A 24 13.24 17.87 35.62
C LYS A 24 13.81 16.90 34.58
N GLN A 25 15.05 16.47 34.77
CA GLN A 25 15.71 15.49 33.89
C GLN A 25 14.96 14.15 33.86
N ARG A 26 14.62 13.59 35.03
CA ARG A 26 13.85 12.33 35.13
C ARG A 26 12.47 12.46 34.51
N THR A 27 11.80 13.59 34.73
CA THR A 27 10.48 13.86 34.14
C THR A 27 10.57 13.95 32.62
N GLY A 28 11.58 14.64 32.07
CA GLY A 28 11.84 14.69 30.63
C GLY A 28 12.12 13.32 30.02
N GLN A 29 12.89 12.47 30.71
CA GLN A 29 13.15 11.08 30.30
C GLN A 29 11.88 10.21 30.32
N LEU A 30 11.02 10.37 31.32
CA LEU A 30 9.74 9.67 31.39
C LEU A 30 8.80 10.08 30.25
N VAL A 31 8.72 11.37 29.94
CA VAL A 31 7.91 11.88 28.82
C VAL A 31 8.41 11.34 27.49
N SER A 32 9.73 11.38 27.25
CA SER A 32 10.31 10.87 25.99
C SER A 32 10.11 9.37 25.85
N LEU A 33 10.26 8.62 26.95
CA LEU A 33 10.05 7.18 26.95
C LEU A 33 8.58 6.80 26.80
N GLY A 34 7.65 7.54 27.43
CA GLY A 34 6.21 7.38 27.19
C GLY A 34 5.85 7.56 25.72
N LYS A 35 6.35 8.63 25.09
CA LYS A 35 6.17 8.86 23.65
C LYS A 35 6.75 7.72 22.80
N ALA A 36 7.92 7.19 23.16
CA ALA A 36 8.53 6.07 22.46
C ALA A 36 7.71 4.77 22.58
N VAL A 37 7.15 4.49 23.77
CA VAL A 37 6.23 3.37 23.99
C VAL A 37 4.98 3.51 23.14
N ASP A 38 4.31 4.67 23.19
CA ASP A 38 3.08 4.92 22.44
C ASP A 38 3.30 4.81 20.92
N THR A 39 4.41 5.37 20.42
CA THR A 39 4.80 5.27 19.01
C THR A 39 5.05 3.81 18.60
N THR A 40 5.72 3.03 19.45
CA THR A 40 6.04 1.62 19.16
C THR A 40 4.78 0.76 19.21
N LEU A 41 3.89 0.99 20.17
CA LEU A 41 2.59 0.32 20.25
C LEU A 41 1.72 0.62 19.02
N GLY A 42 1.66 1.89 18.59
CA GLY A 42 0.95 2.27 17.37
C GLY A 42 1.54 1.62 16.12
N THR A 43 2.88 1.51 16.06
CA THR A 43 3.57 0.81 14.96
C THR A 43 3.22 -0.67 14.94
N LEU A 44 3.27 -1.36 16.09
CA LEU A 44 2.93 -2.79 16.18
C LEU A 44 1.45 -3.04 15.80
N ALA A 45 0.52 -2.20 16.27
CA ALA A 45 -0.88 -2.32 15.90
C ALA A 45 -1.12 -2.14 14.39
N GLY A 46 -0.45 -1.17 13.76
CA GLY A 46 -0.51 -0.98 12.31
C GLY A 46 0.11 -2.15 11.52
N LEU A 47 1.16 -2.77 12.07
CA LEU A 47 1.75 -3.97 11.48
C LEU A 47 0.84 -5.19 11.62
N ASP A 48 0.12 -5.34 12.73
CA ASP A 48 -0.86 -6.42 12.89
C ASP A 48 -1.99 -6.31 11.86
N GLU A 49 -2.49 -5.10 11.59
CA GLU A 49 -3.47 -4.85 10.53
C GLU A 49 -2.89 -5.22 9.15
N ALA A 50 -1.68 -4.76 8.83
CA ALA A 50 -1.01 -5.04 7.57
C ALA A 50 -0.76 -6.55 7.37
N VAL A 51 -0.36 -7.27 8.42
CA VAL A 51 -0.19 -8.73 8.39
C VAL A 51 -1.53 -9.42 8.18
N ALA A 52 -2.58 -8.98 8.87
CA ALA A 52 -3.92 -9.54 8.72
C ALA A 52 -4.43 -9.35 7.28
N GLU A 53 -4.20 -8.19 6.69
CA GLU A 53 -4.52 -7.94 5.29
C GLU A 53 -3.72 -8.89 4.38
N LEU A 54 -2.39 -8.97 4.52
CA LEU A 54 -1.55 -9.85 3.71
C LEU A 54 -1.97 -11.33 3.79
N ARG A 55 -2.45 -11.80 4.96
CA ARG A 55 -2.97 -13.17 5.10
C ARG A 55 -4.13 -13.49 4.17
N THR A 56 -4.96 -12.52 3.82
CA THR A 56 -6.06 -12.73 2.86
C THR A 56 -5.54 -13.17 1.47
N SER A 57 -4.27 -12.88 1.17
CA SER A 57 -3.58 -13.27 -0.07
C SER A 57 -2.65 -14.49 0.08
N GLY A 58 -2.77 -15.24 1.18
CA GLY A 58 -1.97 -16.44 1.47
C GLY A 58 -0.60 -16.19 2.08
N PHE A 59 -0.23 -14.93 2.38
CA PHE A 59 0.99 -14.64 3.12
C PHE A 59 0.86 -15.09 4.58
N SER A 60 1.84 -15.81 5.11
CA SER A 60 1.84 -16.21 6.50
C SER A 60 3.19 -15.94 7.14
N LEU A 61 3.16 -15.35 8.33
CA LEU A 61 4.34 -15.25 9.19
C LEU A 61 4.44 -16.51 10.05
N PRO A 62 5.66 -16.96 10.39
CA PRO A 62 5.85 -18.02 11.36
C PRO A 62 5.13 -17.69 12.67
N ALA A 63 4.50 -18.68 13.30
CA ALA A 63 3.75 -18.50 14.54
C ALA A 63 4.60 -17.86 15.65
N GLU A 64 5.90 -18.17 15.68
CA GLU A 64 6.88 -17.59 16.62
C GLU A 64 7.01 -16.06 16.48
N VAL A 65 6.93 -15.54 15.25
CA VAL A 65 6.98 -14.09 14.98
C VAL A 65 5.73 -13.42 15.52
N LEU A 66 4.56 -14.03 15.32
CA LEU A 66 3.30 -13.51 15.84
C LEU A 66 3.27 -13.52 17.37
N ALA A 67 3.73 -14.60 17.99
CA ALA A 67 3.84 -14.71 19.43
C ALA A 67 4.80 -13.64 20.00
N ARG A 68 5.93 -13.40 19.34
CA ARG A 68 6.88 -12.34 19.74
C ARG A 68 6.30 -10.93 19.61
N ALA A 69 5.49 -10.66 18.59
CA ALA A 69 4.81 -9.37 18.43
C ALA A 69 3.79 -9.10 19.55
N ASP A 70 2.99 -10.11 19.89
CA ASP A 70 2.04 -10.03 21.01
C ASP A 70 2.77 -9.88 22.36
N GLN A 71 3.86 -10.64 22.57
CA GLN A 71 4.70 -10.52 23.76
C GLN A 71 5.31 -9.11 23.88
N ALA A 72 5.85 -8.55 22.78
CA ALA A 72 6.40 -7.19 22.77
C ALA A 72 5.32 -6.15 23.09
N SER A 73 4.12 -6.30 22.52
CA SER A 73 2.98 -5.41 22.80
C SER A 73 2.53 -5.49 24.26
N LYS A 74 2.44 -6.70 24.82
CA LYS A 74 2.11 -6.92 26.24
C LYS A 74 3.17 -6.34 27.16
N ALA A 75 4.45 -6.56 26.86
CA ALA A 75 5.57 -6.01 27.62
C ALA A 75 5.56 -4.47 27.59
N LEU A 76 5.31 -3.85 26.45
CA LEU A 76 5.19 -2.39 26.33
C LEU A 76 4.00 -1.83 27.11
N ARG A 77 2.82 -2.47 27.06
CA ARG A 77 1.66 -2.04 27.87
C ARG A 77 1.90 -2.18 29.37
N ALA A 78 2.57 -3.28 29.78
CA ALA A 78 2.98 -3.47 31.17
C ALA A 78 3.98 -2.37 31.60
N LEU A 79 4.93 -2.02 30.72
CA LEU A 79 5.86 -0.91 30.93
C LEU A 79 5.13 0.42 31.06
N THR A 80 4.11 0.71 30.24
CA THR A 80 3.26 1.91 30.39
C THR A 80 2.62 1.99 31.78
N ALA A 81 2.20 0.86 32.34
CA ALA A 81 1.62 0.79 33.68
C ALA A 81 2.67 1.03 34.78
N THR A 82 3.87 0.46 34.64
CA THR A 82 4.95 0.59 35.64
C THR A 82 5.73 1.91 35.55
N LEU A 83 5.75 2.57 34.38
CA LEU A 83 6.36 3.88 34.19
C LEU A 83 5.67 4.99 34.98
N ARG A 84 4.40 4.79 35.35
CA ARG A 84 3.69 5.65 36.30
C ARG A 84 4.18 5.49 37.74
N GLN A 85 4.96 4.45 38.03
CA GLN A 85 5.36 4.08 39.39
C GLN A 85 6.87 4.24 39.64
N ASP A 86 7.74 3.76 38.74
CA ASP A 86 9.20 3.84 38.93
C ASP A 86 9.96 3.94 37.58
N GLY A 87 10.34 5.16 37.20
CA GLY A 87 11.09 5.46 35.97
C GLY A 87 12.55 4.99 36.02
N THR A 88 12.81 3.71 35.76
CA THR A 88 14.16 3.10 35.81
C THR A 88 14.72 2.73 34.43
N ALA A 89 16.04 2.53 34.36
CA ALA A 89 16.79 2.14 33.15
C ALA A 89 16.40 0.76 32.57
N SER A 90 15.73 -0.10 33.34
CA SER A 90 15.18 -1.36 32.80
C SER A 90 14.08 -1.12 31.77
N SER A 91 13.38 0.02 31.85
CA SER A 91 12.30 0.38 30.93
C SER A 91 12.81 0.83 29.56
N THR A 92 14.02 1.41 29.48
CA THR A 92 14.60 1.88 28.20
C THR A 92 15.05 0.71 27.32
N ALA A 93 15.68 -0.30 27.89
CA ALA A 93 16.13 -1.49 27.16
C ALA A 93 14.95 -2.29 26.57
N GLY A 94 13.85 -2.42 27.32
CA GLY A 94 12.63 -3.07 26.85
C GLY A 94 11.98 -2.34 25.68
N VAL A 95 11.89 -1.01 25.76
CA VAL A 95 11.36 -0.16 24.66
C VAL A 95 12.25 -0.26 23.42
N GLN A 96 13.57 -0.21 23.59
CA GLN A 96 14.51 -0.31 22.47
C GLN A 96 14.43 -1.68 21.78
N SER A 97 14.32 -2.76 22.56
CA SER A 97 14.17 -4.12 22.02
C SER A 97 12.88 -4.24 21.21
N ALA A 98 11.75 -3.77 21.75
CA ALA A 98 10.47 -3.78 21.05
C ALA A 98 10.48 -2.89 19.80
N HIS A 99 11.17 -1.75 19.84
CA HIS A 99 11.34 -0.88 18.68
C HIS A 99 12.14 -1.56 17.56
N THR A 100 13.28 -2.18 17.89
CA THR A 100 14.09 -2.96 16.93
C THR A 100 13.27 -4.09 16.32
N TYR A 101 12.48 -4.79 17.15
CA TYR A 101 11.59 -5.84 16.68
C TYR A 101 10.52 -5.32 15.72
N ALA A 102 9.82 -4.24 16.08
CA ALA A 102 8.81 -3.61 15.24
C ALA A 102 9.40 -3.16 13.89
N LYS A 103 10.63 -2.63 13.89
CA LYS A 103 11.36 -2.26 12.67
C LYS A 103 11.66 -3.48 11.79
N SER A 104 12.11 -4.58 12.37
CA SER A 104 12.38 -5.81 11.62
C SER A 104 11.09 -6.39 11.03
N LEU A 105 10.02 -6.48 11.82
CA LEU A 105 8.72 -6.94 11.35
C LEU A 105 8.19 -6.06 10.22
N ARG A 106 8.33 -4.74 10.35
CA ARG A 106 7.97 -3.78 9.30
C ARG A 106 8.68 -4.07 7.99
N GLN A 107 9.99 -4.27 8.00
CA GLN A 107 10.76 -4.59 6.79
C GLN A 107 10.25 -5.86 6.12
N THR A 108 9.90 -6.90 6.89
CA THR A 108 9.34 -8.14 6.36
C THR A 108 7.97 -7.91 5.70
N VAL A 109 7.08 -7.17 6.37
CA VAL A 109 5.74 -6.85 5.85
C VAL A 109 5.81 -5.95 4.62
N GLU A 110 6.67 -4.93 4.62
CA GLU A 110 6.92 -4.06 3.45
C GLU A 110 7.47 -4.86 2.27
N GLY A 111 8.37 -5.82 2.52
CA GLY A 111 8.90 -6.72 1.51
C GLY A 111 7.82 -7.59 0.87
N ALA A 112 7.01 -8.26 1.69
CA ALA A 112 5.88 -9.07 1.22
C ALA A 112 4.84 -8.24 0.45
N TRP A 113 4.56 -7.01 0.91
CA TRP A 113 3.66 -6.10 0.20
C TRP A 113 4.25 -5.61 -1.13
N LYS A 114 5.55 -5.37 -1.19
CA LYS A 114 6.23 -5.03 -2.45
C LYS A 114 6.15 -6.17 -3.45
N GLU A 115 6.38 -7.41 -3.01
CA GLU A 115 6.24 -8.60 -3.86
C GLU A 115 4.81 -8.76 -4.39
N LYS A 116 3.80 -8.59 -3.53
CA LYS A 116 2.39 -8.64 -3.98
C LYS A 116 2.03 -7.56 -4.99
N ARG A 117 2.74 -6.43 -5.01
CA ARG A 117 2.57 -5.36 -6.00
C ARG A 117 3.40 -5.55 -7.27
N GLN A 118 4.22 -6.59 -7.37
CA GLN A 118 4.85 -6.98 -8.63
C GLN A 118 3.84 -7.75 -9.48
N TYR A 119 2.82 -7.04 -9.97
CA TYR A 119 1.84 -7.58 -10.90
C TYR A 119 2.22 -7.24 -12.33
N THR A 120 1.81 -8.09 -13.26
CA THR A 120 1.79 -7.76 -14.68
C THR A 120 0.49 -7.02 -14.98
N LEU A 121 0.60 -5.80 -15.51
CA LEU A 121 -0.56 -5.07 -15.97
C LEU A 121 -1.19 -5.80 -17.16
N PRO A 122 -2.52 -5.98 -17.18
CA PRO A 122 -3.20 -6.45 -18.39
C PRO A 122 -2.86 -5.57 -19.58
N ALA A 123 -2.64 -6.17 -20.75
CA ALA A 123 -2.37 -5.43 -21.97
C ALA A 123 -3.63 -4.64 -22.37
N ILE A 124 -3.59 -3.32 -22.21
CA ILE A 124 -4.61 -2.40 -22.70
C ILE A 124 -3.95 -1.51 -23.74
N ASN A 125 -4.46 -1.56 -24.96
CA ASN A 125 -3.97 -0.74 -26.06
C ASN A 125 -4.65 0.64 -25.97
N GLU A 126 -3.98 1.60 -25.33
CA GLU A 126 -4.51 2.96 -25.18
C GLU A 126 -4.57 3.72 -26.50
N ASP A 127 -3.61 3.46 -27.39
CA ASP A 127 -3.60 4.05 -28.73
C ASP A 127 -4.85 3.61 -29.52
N LEU A 128 -5.31 2.38 -29.31
CA LEU A 128 -6.57 1.89 -29.86
C LEU A 128 -7.76 2.65 -29.26
N VAL A 129 -7.83 2.81 -27.93
CA VAL A 129 -8.93 3.56 -27.29
C VAL A 129 -9.02 4.99 -27.85
N ASP A 130 -7.89 5.68 -27.97
CA ASP A 130 -7.84 7.03 -28.54
C ASP A 130 -8.22 7.06 -30.02
N THR A 131 -7.86 6.01 -30.76
CA THR A 131 -8.22 5.88 -32.17
C THR A 131 -9.72 5.64 -32.35
N LEU A 132 -10.34 4.84 -31.48
CA LEU A 132 -11.78 4.59 -31.50
C LEU A 132 -12.58 5.84 -31.16
N ASP A 133 -12.12 6.61 -30.16
CA ASP A 133 -12.68 7.91 -29.80
C ASP A 133 -12.65 8.89 -31.00
N ARG A 134 -11.48 9.02 -31.66
CA ARG A 134 -11.35 9.84 -32.88
C ARG A 134 -12.22 9.35 -34.04
N SER A 135 -12.45 8.05 -34.10
CA SER A 135 -13.33 7.44 -35.10
C SER A 135 -14.82 7.67 -34.77
N GLY A 136 -15.14 8.12 -33.55
CA GLY A 136 -16.49 8.45 -33.09
C GLY A 136 -17.22 7.31 -32.39
N ILE A 137 -16.49 6.27 -31.96
CA ILE A 137 -17.03 5.21 -31.11
C ILE A 137 -16.97 5.71 -29.67
N ASP A 138 -18.09 5.61 -28.95
CA ASP A 138 -18.15 5.99 -27.55
C ASP A 138 -17.35 5.00 -26.69
N VAL A 139 -16.15 5.44 -26.28
CA VAL A 139 -15.24 4.70 -25.40
C VAL A 139 -15.06 5.39 -24.05
N GLU A 140 -15.84 6.43 -23.75
CA GLU A 140 -15.61 7.30 -22.59
C GLU A 140 -15.77 6.53 -21.26
N ALA A 141 -16.72 5.59 -21.23
CA ALA A 141 -16.91 4.69 -20.11
C ALA A 141 -15.67 3.79 -19.86
N ILE A 142 -15.02 3.32 -20.92
CA ILE A 142 -13.81 2.48 -20.85
C ILE A 142 -12.63 3.34 -20.41
N ARG A 143 -12.44 4.53 -21.01
CA ARG A 143 -11.39 5.49 -20.64
C ARG A 143 -11.47 5.85 -19.15
N THR A 144 -12.66 6.23 -18.66
CA THR A 144 -12.89 6.56 -17.25
C THR A 144 -12.53 5.39 -16.32
N LYS A 145 -12.89 4.15 -16.69
CA LYS A 145 -12.54 2.95 -15.90
C LYS A 145 -11.03 2.73 -15.84
N ILE A 146 -10.33 2.87 -16.97
CA ILE A 146 -8.86 2.72 -17.06
C ILE A 146 -8.16 3.76 -16.20
N GLU A 147 -8.55 5.04 -16.31
CA GLU A 147 -7.97 6.13 -15.53
C GLU A 147 -8.16 5.93 -14.03
N LYS A 148 -9.39 5.57 -13.62
CA LYS A 148 -9.71 5.27 -12.22
C LYS A 148 -8.87 4.11 -11.69
N ALA A 149 -8.74 3.05 -12.48
CA ALA A 149 -7.93 1.90 -12.11
C ALA A 149 -6.44 2.27 -11.96
N ARG A 150 -5.88 3.06 -12.89
CA ARG A 150 -4.51 3.56 -12.80
C ARG A 150 -4.27 4.42 -11.56
N TRP A 151 -5.21 5.30 -11.25
CA TRP A 151 -5.14 6.12 -10.05
C TRP A 151 -5.14 5.25 -8.77
N GLN A 152 -5.99 4.22 -8.73
CA GLN A 152 -6.03 3.27 -7.61
C GLN A 152 -4.70 2.51 -7.47
N LEU A 153 -4.15 1.99 -8.57
CA LEU A 153 -2.84 1.30 -8.55
C LEU A 153 -1.73 2.23 -8.05
N LYS A 154 -1.66 3.46 -8.56
CA LYS A 154 -0.68 4.46 -8.10
C LYS A 154 -0.82 4.77 -6.61
N SER A 155 -2.05 4.84 -6.11
CA SER A 155 -2.31 5.01 -4.67
C SER A 155 -1.74 3.84 -3.86
N LEU A 156 -1.95 2.61 -4.31
CA LEU A 156 -1.44 1.39 -3.66
C LEU A 156 0.09 1.26 -3.76
N GLU A 157 0.70 1.70 -4.86
CA GLU A 157 2.16 1.74 -5.04
C GLU A 157 2.85 2.72 -4.09
N SER A 158 2.22 3.86 -3.79
CA SER A 158 2.79 4.84 -2.86
C SER A 158 2.84 4.37 -1.40
N ARG A 159 2.09 3.33 -1.03
CA ARG A 159 1.94 2.88 0.35
C ARG A 159 3.03 1.88 0.77
N PRO A 160 3.73 2.11 1.90
CA PRO A 160 4.73 1.16 2.39
C PRO A 160 4.09 -0.09 3.00
N LEU A 161 2.96 0.06 3.69
CA LEU A 161 2.23 -1.02 4.34
C LEU A 161 0.79 -1.09 3.80
N PRO A 162 0.24 -2.29 3.58
CA PRO A 162 -1.15 -2.46 3.20
C PRO A 162 -2.07 -2.16 4.38
N LYS A 163 -3.25 -1.62 4.07
CA LYS A 163 -4.36 -1.43 5.02
C LYS A 163 -5.48 -2.40 4.69
N ARG A 164 -6.45 -2.51 5.61
CA ARG A 164 -7.64 -3.31 5.39
C ARG A 164 -8.31 -3.00 4.03
N GLY A 165 -8.47 -4.02 3.20
CA GLY A 165 -9.11 -3.94 1.88
C GLY A 165 -8.19 -3.53 0.73
N ASP A 166 -6.90 -3.23 0.97
CA ASP A 166 -5.96 -2.87 -0.09
C ASP A 166 -5.70 -4.05 -1.05
N ILE A 167 -5.73 -5.30 -0.57
CA ILE A 167 -5.57 -6.49 -1.43
C ILE A 167 -6.80 -6.71 -2.28
N ALA A 168 -8.00 -6.61 -1.67
CA ALA A 168 -9.25 -6.72 -2.42
C ALA A 168 -9.33 -5.61 -3.49
N THR A 169 -8.92 -4.39 -3.15
CA THR A 169 -8.82 -3.27 -4.09
C THR A 169 -7.86 -3.61 -5.22
N LEU A 170 -6.64 -4.07 -4.92
CA LEU A 170 -5.66 -4.45 -5.92
C LEU A 170 -6.20 -5.50 -6.90
N THR A 171 -6.76 -6.59 -6.37
CA THR A 171 -7.35 -7.67 -7.19
C THR A 171 -8.48 -7.15 -8.07
N THR A 172 -9.40 -6.37 -7.50
CA THR A 172 -10.53 -5.80 -8.23
C THR A 172 -10.05 -4.83 -9.32
N THR A 173 -9.07 -3.99 -9.03
CA THR A 173 -8.51 -3.05 -9.99
C THR A 173 -7.85 -3.77 -11.17
N LEU A 174 -7.09 -4.84 -10.91
CA LEU A 174 -6.48 -5.65 -11.98
C LEU A 174 -7.54 -6.39 -12.81
N GLN A 175 -8.59 -6.92 -12.17
CA GLN A 175 -9.72 -7.54 -12.86
C GLN A 175 -10.46 -6.55 -13.75
N ASN A 176 -10.77 -5.36 -13.25
CA ASN A 176 -11.42 -4.29 -14.02
C ASN A 176 -10.57 -3.88 -15.23
N LEU A 177 -9.24 -3.81 -15.09
CA LEU A 177 -8.34 -3.54 -16.22
C LEU A 177 -8.40 -4.66 -17.27
N ALA A 178 -8.40 -5.92 -16.83
CA ALA A 178 -8.53 -7.06 -17.73
C ALA A 178 -9.91 -7.11 -18.42
N GLU A 179 -10.97 -6.69 -17.74
CA GLU A 179 -12.30 -6.50 -18.32
C GLU A 179 -12.32 -5.38 -19.35
N CYS A 180 -11.69 -4.24 -19.06
CA CYS A 180 -11.58 -3.16 -20.05
C CYS A 180 -10.84 -3.63 -21.31
N GLY A 181 -9.78 -4.43 -21.17
CA GLY A 181 -9.10 -5.03 -22.31
C GLY A 181 -10.02 -5.93 -23.15
N ARG A 182 -10.90 -6.71 -22.50
CA ARG A 182 -11.92 -7.54 -23.18
C ARG A 182 -13.00 -6.70 -23.84
N ASP A 183 -13.54 -5.70 -23.13
CA ASP A 183 -14.55 -4.78 -23.66
C ASP A 183 -14.06 -4.10 -24.95
N ILE A 184 -12.78 -3.71 -25.01
CA ILE A 184 -12.17 -3.13 -26.22
C ILE A 184 -12.15 -4.15 -27.38
N THR A 185 -11.77 -5.40 -27.12
CA THR A 185 -11.76 -6.46 -28.15
C THR A 185 -13.16 -6.92 -28.58
N GLU A 186 -14.17 -6.75 -27.73
CA GLU A 186 -15.57 -7.03 -28.09
C GLU A 186 -16.17 -5.89 -28.94
N LEU A 187 -15.75 -4.64 -28.69
CA LEU A 187 -16.15 -3.50 -29.51
C LEU A 187 -15.56 -3.53 -30.92
N VAL A 188 -14.36 -4.10 -31.07
CA VAL A 188 -13.62 -4.06 -32.33
C VAL A 188 -12.95 -5.40 -32.58
N ASP A 189 -13.37 -6.06 -33.66
CA ASP A 189 -12.71 -7.28 -34.13
C ASP A 189 -11.19 -7.03 -34.29
N PRO A 190 -10.32 -7.95 -33.87
CA PRO A 190 -8.87 -7.83 -34.07
C PRO A 190 -8.46 -7.49 -35.50
N ILE A 191 -9.19 -7.99 -36.50
CA ILE A 191 -8.94 -7.72 -37.92
C ILE A 191 -9.24 -6.24 -38.26
N LEU A 192 -10.26 -5.66 -37.64
CA LEU A 192 -10.59 -4.23 -37.80
C LEU A 192 -9.59 -3.34 -37.06
N THR A 193 -9.05 -3.82 -35.94
CA THR A 193 -8.12 -3.06 -35.09
C THR A 193 -6.86 -2.64 -35.85
N GLU A 194 -6.22 -3.55 -36.59
CA GLU A 194 -5.04 -3.22 -37.41
C GLU A 194 -5.35 -2.17 -38.47
N VAL A 195 -6.46 -2.34 -39.21
CA VAL A 195 -6.85 -1.41 -40.27
C VAL A 195 -7.20 -0.02 -39.71
N ILE A 196 -7.90 0.01 -38.58
CA ILE A 196 -8.26 1.25 -37.88
C ILE A 196 -6.99 1.98 -37.39
N MET A 197 -5.99 1.27 -36.87
CA MET A 197 -4.72 1.89 -36.46
C MET A 197 -3.89 2.38 -37.65
N ASP A 198 -3.77 1.58 -38.71
CA ASP A 198 -2.97 1.91 -39.89
C ASP A 198 -3.54 3.12 -40.65
N THR A 199 -4.87 3.25 -40.71
CA THR A 199 -5.53 4.41 -41.35
C THR A 199 -5.28 5.74 -40.65
N GLN A 200 -4.91 5.74 -39.37
CA GLN A 200 -4.52 6.94 -38.63
C GLN A 200 -3.03 7.28 -38.77
N SER A 201 -2.22 6.34 -39.27
CA SER A 201 -0.81 6.58 -39.52
C SER A 201 -0.63 7.53 -40.72
N PRO A 202 0.44 8.33 -40.79
CA PRO A 202 0.67 9.27 -41.89
C PRO A 202 0.79 8.58 -43.27
N GLU A 203 1.16 7.30 -43.28
CA GLU A 203 1.21 6.44 -44.46
C GLU A 203 -0.19 5.93 -44.89
N GLY A 204 -1.14 5.87 -43.95
CA GLY A 204 -2.47 5.30 -44.15
C GLY A 204 -2.47 3.77 -44.27
N ALA A 205 -3.65 3.15 -44.21
CA ALA A 205 -3.78 1.71 -44.42
C ALA A 205 -3.69 1.36 -45.91
N ARG A 206 -3.09 0.20 -46.18
CA ARG A 206 -3.03 -0.35 -47.53
C ARG A 206 -4.43 -0.72 -48.02
N LEU A 207 -4.69 -0.46 -49.30
CA LEU A 207 -5.96 -0.79 -49.94
C LEU A 207 -6.30 -2.28 -49.86
N SER A 208 -5.27 -3.15 -49.85
CA SER A 208 -5.39 -4.59 -49.68
C SER A 208 -5.93 -5.02 -48.30
N ALA A 209 -5.88 -4.14 -47.30
CA ALA A 209 -6.37 -4.42 -45.95
C ALA A 209 -7.90 -4.22 -45.82
N PHE A 210 -8.53 -3.52 -46.77
CA PHE A 210 -9.99 -3.34 -46.82
C PHE A 210 -10.68 -4.53 -47.49
N THR A 211 -10.63 -5.69 -46.84
CA THR A 211 -11.38 -6.87 -47.27
C THR A 211 -12.90 -6.66 -47.11
N PRO A 212 -13.76 -7.46 -47.76
CA PRO A 212 -15.22 -7.35 -47.60
C PRO A 212 -15.66 -7.46 -46.13
N ASP A 213 -14.99 -8.31 -45.35
CA ASP A 213 -15.26 -8.50 -43.92
C ASP A 213 -14.89 -7.25 -43.11
N VAL A 214 -13.75 -6.62 -43.44
CA VAL A 214 -13.33 -5.35 -42.82
C VAL A 214 -14.31 -4.23 -43.15
N LEU A 215 -14.72 -4.11 -44.42
CA LEU A 215 -15.68 -3.09 -44.83
C LEU A 215 -17.04 -3.29 -44.15
N ALA A 216 -17.51 -4.53 -44.03
CA ALA A 216 -18.74 -4.86 -43.31
C ALA A 216 -18.64 -4.51 -41.81
N GLY A 217 -17.50 -4.80 -41.19
CA GLY A 217 -17.24 -4.46 -39.78
C GLY A 217 -17.16 -2.94 -39.54
N LEU A 218 -16.44 -2.20 -40.38
CA LEU A 218 -16.38 -0.72 -40.31
C LEU A 218 -17.76 -0.07 -40.55
N ALA A 219 -18.58 -0.66 -41.42
CA ALA A 219 -19.95 -0.22 -41.65
C ALA A 219 -20.85 -0.50 -40.44
N ALA A 220 -20.75 -1.67 -39.82
CA ALA A 220 -21.50 -2.02 -38.61
C ALA A 220 -21.16 -1.10 -37.42
N LEU A 221 -19.92 -0.62 -37.36
CA LEU A 221 -19.46 0.37 -36.39
C LEU A 221 -19.83 1.82 -36.76
N GLY A 222 -20.42 2.05 -37.94
CA GLY A 222 -20.84 3.39 -38.39
C GLY A 222 -19.69 4.34 -38.72
N ILE A 223 -18.47 3.81 -38.94
CA ILE A 223 -17.24 4.59 -39.13
C ILE A 223 -16.66 4.50 -40.55
N LEU A 224 -17.26 3.69 -41.43
CA LEU A 224 -16.79 3.47 -42.80
C LEU A 224 -16.52 4.78 -43.57
N ASP A 225 -17.45 5.74 -43.50
CA ASP A 225 -17.39 7.00 -44.25
C ASP A 225 -16.27 7.95 -43.78
N ARG A 226 -15.62 7.62 -42.67
CA ARG A 226 -14.57 8.45 -42.05
C ARG A 226 -13.16 8.03 -42.48
N PHE A 227 -12.99 6.87 -43.12
CA PHE A 227 -11.71 6.40 -43.61
C PHE A 227 -11.46 6.93 -45.03
N ARG A 228 -10.37 7.70 -45.21
CA ARG A 228 -9.91 8.14 -46.52
C ARG A 228 -8.87 7.17 -47.06
N VAL A 229 -9.22 6.44 -48.11
CA VAL A 229 -8.28 5.59 -48.84
C VAL A 229 -7.37 6.50 -49.68
N ARG A 230 -6.05 6.45 -49.43
CA ARG A 230 -5.05 7.05 -50.32
C ARG A 230 -4.70 6.05 -51.43
N LEU A 231 -4.93 6.46 -52.67
CA LEU A 231 -4.54 5.75 -53.89
C LEU A 231 -3.11 6.10 -54.29
#